data_AF-A0A024SFS3-F1
#
_entry.id   AF-A0A024SFS3-F1
#
_cell.length_a   1.000
_cell.length_b   1.000
_cell.length_c   1.000
_cell.angle_alpha   90.00
_cell.angle_beta   90.00
_cell.angle_gamma   90.00
#
_symmetry.space_group_name_H-M   'P 1'
#
loop_
_entity.id
_entity.type
_entity.pdbx_description
1 polymer ?
#
loop_
_entity_poly.entity_id
_entity_poly.type
_entity_poly.pdbx_seq_one_letter_code
_entity_poly.pdbx_strand_id
1 'polypeptide(L)'
;MFFDTEHNSVDTVLGSLRGAFAETALKMWAYLRCLSASTRLSVNVVIGTIKKVVDIAFLILTSKWRKMRFKNYACKICKAQVMATGYSAFLEVLGRRQTGYGEVMAWLKGETARLATRK
;
A
#
# COMPACT_ATOMS: atom_id res chain seq x y z
N MET A 1 -8.37 5.70 -15.05
CA MET A 1 -9.49 6.43 -14.46
C MET A 1 -9.26 6.72 -12.97
N PHE A 2 -9.34 5.74 -12.06
CA PHE A 2 -9.35 5.97 -10.60
C PHE A 2 -8.16 6.72 -9.99
N PHE A 3 -7.01 6.73 -10.66
CA PHE A 3 -5.78 7.35 -10.17
C PHE A 3 -5.34 8.56 -11.00
N ASP A 4 -6.28 9.14 -11.75
CA ASP A 4 -6.05 10.30 -12.60
C ASP A 4 -6.57 11.56 -11.92
N THR A 5 -5.65 12.43 -11.51
CA THR A 5 -5.98 13.70 -10.86
C THR A 5 -6.43 14.79 -11.83
N GLU A 6 -6.47 14.51 -13.13
CA GLU A 6 -7.12 15.38 -14.12
C GLU A 6 -8.64 15.28 -14.02
N HIS A 7 -9.15 14.08 -13.71
CA HIS A 7 -10.58 13.79 -13.69
C HIS A 7 -11.12 13.50 -12.28
N ASN A 8 -10.25 13.39 -11.27
CA ASN A 8 -10.62 13.08 -9.89
C ASN A 8 -9.91 14.03 -8.93
N SER A 9 -10.57 14.36 -7.81
CA SER A 9 -9.90 15.02 -6.70
C SER A 9 -8.79 14.14 -6.13
N VAL A 10 -7.82 14.75 -5.45
CA VAL A 10 -6.75 14.03 -4.76
C VAL A 10 -7.34 13.07 -3.72
N ASP A 11 -8.38 13.47 -2.99
CA ASP A 11 -9.04 12.63 -1.99
C ASP A 11 -9.68 11.39 -2.62
N THR A 12 -10.36 11.53 -3.76
CA THR A 12 -10.93 10.39 -4.50
C THR A 12 -9.84 9.43 -4.98
N VAL A 13 -8.71 9.95 -5.47
CA VAL A 13 -7.57 9.13 -5.88
C VAL A 13 -6.97 8.37 -4.69
N LEU A 14 -6.80 9.03 -3.53
CA LEU A 14 -6.28 8.39 -2.32
C LEU A 14 -7.26 7.36 -1.75
N GLY A 15 -8.57 7.63 -1.80
CA GLY A 15 -9.61 6.66 -1.42
C GLY A 15 -9.58 5.41 -2.31
N SER A 16 -9.48 5.60 -3.62
CA SER A 16 -9.32 4.49 -4.58
C SER A 16 -8.03 3.70 -4.31
N LEU A 17 -6.94 4.39 -4.00
CA LEU A 17 -5.65 3.77 -3.71
C LEU A 17 -5.67 2.98 -2.39
N ARG A 18 -6.35 3.49 -1.36
CA ARG A 18 -6.60 2.77 -0.11
C ARG A 18 -7.36 1.47 -0.36
N GLY A 19 -8.42 1.53 -1.19
CA GLY A 19 -9.18 0.34 -1.57
C GLY A 19 -8.30 -0.72 -2.26
N ALA A 20 -7.50 -0.31 -3.25
CA ALA A 20 -6.58 -1.20 -3.96
C ALA A 20 -5.52 -1.83 -3.03
N PHE A 21 -4.98 -1.07 -2.08
CA PHE A 21 -4.05 -1.61 -1.09
C PHE A 21 -4.73 -2.54 -0.09
N ALA A 22 -5.96 -2.24 0.35
CA ALA A 22 -6.71 -3.11 1.25
C ALA A 22 -7.02 -4.46 0.61
N GLU A 23 -7.43 -4.47 -0.67
CA GLU A 23 -7.62 -5.71 -1.43
C GLU A 23 -6.30 -6.50 -1.57
N THR A 24 -5.20 -5.80 -1.86
CA THR A 24 -3.87 -6.40 -1.95
C THR A 24 -3.43 -7.01 -0.61
N ALA A 25 -3.66 -6.31 0.50
CA ALA A 25 -3.37 -6.79 1.84
C ALA A 25 -4.22 -8.02 2.19
N LEU A 26 -5.49 -8.05 1.78
CA LEU A 26 -6.37 -9.19 1.99
C LEU A 26 -5.88 -10.42 1.20
N LYS A 27 -5.48 -10.24 -0.06
CA LYS A 27 -4.89 -11.31 -0.88
C LYS A 27 -3.59 -11.85 -0.27
N MET A 28 -2.72 -10.96 0.17
CA MET A 28 -1.47 -11.34 0.85
C MET A 28 -1.76 -12.13 2.12
N TRP A 29 -2.68 -11.65 2.97
CA TRP A 29 -3.09 -12.36 4.18
C TRP A 29 -3.64 -13.76 3.87
N ALA A 30 -4.55 -13.86 2.90
CA ALA A 30 -5.14 -15.13 2.49
C ALA A 30 -4.06 -16.12 2.02
N TYR A 31 -3.12 -15.65 1.19
CA TYR A 31 -1.99 -16.45 0.74
C TYR A 31 -1.11 -16.93 1.91
N LEU A 32 -0.70 -16.03 2.80
CA LEU A 32 0.15 -16.36 3.95
C LEU A 32 -0.49 -17.41 4.87
N ARG A 33 -1.82 -17.40 4.98
CA ARG A 33 -2.57 -18.34 5.82
C ARG A 33 -2.64 -19.75 5.25
N CYS A 34 -2.39 -19.90 3.95
CA CYS A 34 -2.34 -21.20 3.27
C CYS A 34 -0.93 -21.81 3.28
N LEU A 35 0.08 -21.12 3.80
CA LEU A 35 1.44 -21.62 3.87
C LEU A 35 1.59 -22.67 4.98
N SER A 36 2.34 -23.72 4.69
CA SER A 36 2.76 -24.74 5.67
C SER A 36 3.85 -24.18 6.61
N ALA A 37 4.13 -24.91 7.69
CA ALA A 37 5.25 -24.56 8.58
C ALA A 37 6.60 -24.44 7.84
N SER A 38 6.83 -25.28 6.82
CA SER A 38 8.05 -25.29 6.01
C SER A 38 8.14 -24.17 4.97
N THR A 39 7.01 -23.54 4.62
CA THR A 39 6.94 -22.46 3.62
C THR A 39 6.58 -21.11 4.25
N ARG A 40 6.44 -21.07 5.57
CA ARG A 40 6.08 -19.85 6.31
C ARG A 40 7.13 -18.77 6.08
N LEU A 41 6.69 -17.62 5.59
CA LEU A 41 7.57 -16.49 5.36
C LEU A 41 7.98 -15.83 6.68
N SER A 42 9.23 -15.36 6.73
CA SER A 42 9.70 -14.56 7.85
C SER A 42 9.05 -13.18 7.86
N VAL A 43 8.98 -12.57 9.05
CA VAL A 43 8.46 -11.21 9.25
C VAL A 43 9.15 -10.20 8.33
N ASN A 44 10.48 -10.31 8.18
CA ASN A 44 11.28 -9.43 7.33
C ASN A 44 10.92 -9.53 5.86
N VAL A 45 10.62 -10.74 5.36
CA VAL A 45 10.17 -10.93 3.97
C VAL A 45 8.82 -10.25 3.77
N VAL A 46 7.87 -10.45 4.68
CA VAL A 46 6.54 -9.83 4.60
C VAL A 46 6.64 -8.30 4.61
N ILE A 47 7.41 -7.72 5.53
CA ILE A 47 7.65 -6.27 5.59
C ILE A 47 8.30 -5.76 4.29
N GLY A 48 9.31 -6.47 3.78
CA GLY A 48 9.98 -6.14 2.52
C GLY A 48 9.02 -6.13 1.34
N THR A 49 8.13 -7.13 1.25
CA THR A 49 7.09 -7.20 0.23
C THR A 49 6.13 -6.02 0.33
N ILE A 50 5.64 -5.67 1.52
CA ILE A 50 4.75 -4.52 1.71
C ILE A 50 5.42 -3.22 1.24
N LYS A 51 6.68 -2.98 1.66
CA LYS A 51 7.46 -1.82 1.21
C LYS A 51 7.56 -1.77 -0.31
N LYS A 52 7.94 -2.89 -0.93
CA LYS A 52 8.13 -2.98 -2.38
C LYS A 52 6.82 -2.76 -3.15
N VAL A 53 5.70 -3.31 -2.69
CA VAL A 53 4.37 -3.10 -3.28
C VAL A 53 3.99 -1.63 -3.27
N VAL A 54 4.18 -0.95 -2.13
CA VAL A 54 3.91 0.49 -1.99
C VAL A 54 4.81 1.34 -2.89
N ASP A 55 6.11 1.02 -2.94
CA ASP A 55 7.07 1.72 -3.82
C ASP A 55 6.73 1.52 -5.31
N ILE A 56 6.44 0.29 -5.72
CA ILE A 56 6.04 -0.02 -7.10
C ILE A 56 4.75 0.72 -7.46
N ALA A 57 3.77 0.78 -6.55
CA ALA A 57 2.54 1.52 -6.78
C ALA A 57 2.84 2.99 -7.09
N PHE A 58 3.67 3.66 -6.28
CA PHE A 58 4.10 5.03 -6.59
C PHE A 58 4.73 5.15 -7.99
N LEU A 59 5.71 4.29 -8.30
CA LEU A 59 6.38 4.31 -9.60
C LEU A 59 5.41 4.10 -10.78
N ILE A 60 4.46 3.17 -10.66
CA ILE A 60 3.45 2.91 -11.70
C ILE A 60 2.54 4.12 -11.88
N LEU A 61 2.06 4.72 -10.79
CA LEU A 61 1.16 5.86 -10.82
C LEU A 61 1.85 7.13 -11.35
N THR A 62 3.15 7.31 -11.14
CA THR A 62 3.86 8.54 -11.57
C THR A 62 4.76 8.37 -12.80
N SER A 63 4.83 7.15 -13.37
CA SER A 63 5.76 6.85 -14.46
C SER A 63 5.54 7.73 -15.71
N LYS A 64 6.65 8.05 -16.39
CA LYS A 64 6.63 8.72 -17.71
C LYS A 64 5.85 7.89 -18.73
N TRP A 65 6.04 6.57 -18.73
CA TRP A 65 5.34 5.66 -19.63
C TRP A 65 3.82 5.80 -19.51
N ARG A 66 3.29 5.88 -18.29
CA ARG A 66 1.86 6.06 -18.07
C ARG A 66 1.35 7.39 -18.62
N LYS A 67 2.09 8.48 -18.40
CA LYS A 67 1.78 9.81 -18.94
C LYS A 67 1.81 9.83 -20.48
N MET A 68 2.71 9.08 -21.11
CA MET A 68 2.77 8.97 -22.57
C MET A 68 1.63 8.11 -23.14
N ARG A 69 1.29 7.01 -22.45
CA ARG A 69 0.21 6.09 -22.85
C ARG A 69 -1.16 6.77 -22.80
N PHE A 70 -1.40 7.60 -21.78
CA PHE A 70 -2.69 8.24 -21.53
C PHE A 70 -2.54 9.77 -21.66
N LYS A 71 -2.94 10.31 -22.82
CA LYS A 71 -2.92 11.75 -23.09
C LYS A 71 -3.72 12.47 -22.00
N ASN A 72 -3.14 13.55 -21.45
CA ASN A 72 -3.67 14.35 -20.33
C ASN A 72 -3.71 13.66 -18.95
N TYR A 73 -3.14 12.46 -18.79
CA TYR A 73 -3.05 11.84 -17.47
C TYR A 73 -2.24 12.69 -16.49
N ALA A 74 -2.84 13.01 -15.35
CA ALA A 74 -2.17 13.68 -14.25
C ALA A 74 -2.16 12.79 -12.99
N CYS A 75 -1.09 12.90 -12.22
CA CYS A 75 -0.97 12.23 -10.92
C CYS A 75 -0.26 13.18 -9.96
N LYS A 76 -1.06 13.94 -9.19
CA LYS A 76 -0.58 14.96 -8.26
C LYS A 76 -0.26 14.43 -6.85
N ILE A 77 -0.41 13.12 -6.61
CA ILE A 77 -0.07 12.50 -5.33
C ILE A 77 1.45 12.31 -5.19
N CYS A 78 1.97 12.55 -3.99
CA CYS A 78 3.39 12.38 -3.69
C CYS A 78 3.70 11.01 -3.06
N LYS A 79 4.98 10.65 -3.01
CA LYS A 79 5.43 9.37 -2.44
C LYS A 79 4.99 9.19 -0.98
N ALA A 80 5.06 10.25 -0.17
CA ALA A 80 4.64 10.20 1.23
C ALA A 80 3.14 9.89 1.38
N GLN A 81 2.28 10.46 0.52
CA GLN A 81 0.85 10.17 0.51
C GLN A 81 0.57 8.71 0.11
N VAL A 82 1.28 8.17 -0.89
CA VAL A 82 1.17 6.75 -1.28
C VAL A 82 1.61 5.83 -0.14
N MET A 83 2.73 6.14 0.51
CA MET A 83 3.23 5.37 1.66
C MET A 83 2.25 5.39 2.82
N ALA A 84 1.77 6.57 3.23
CA ALA A 84 0.82 6.70 4.33
C ALA A 84 -0.48 5.96 4.04
N THR A 85 -0.99 6.05 2.80
CA THR A 85 -2.19 5.35 2.35
C THR A 85 -2.00 3.83 2.36
N GLY A 86 -0.88 3.35 1.80
CA GLY A 86 -0.55 1.93 1.74
C GLY A 86 -0.40 1.32 3.13
N TYR A 87 0.48 1.87 3.97
CA TYR A 87 0.71 1.30 5.30
C TYR A 87 -0.53 1.35 6.19
N SER A 88 -1.33 2.40 6.10
CA SER A 88 -2.60 2.47 6.84
C SER A 88 -3.60 1.40 6.37
N ALA A 89 -3.70 1.15 5.06
CA ALA A 89 -4.57 0.10 4.51
C ALA A 89 -4.13 -1.31 4.93
N PHE A 90 -2.83 -1.60 4.88
CA PHE A 90 -2.28 -2.87 5.37
C PHE A 90 -2.51 -3.04 6.88
N LEU A 91 -2.31 -1.98 7.67
CA LEU A 91 -2.52 -2.00 9.11
C LEU A 91 -3.97 -2.28 9.46
N GLU A 92 -4.93 -1.66 8.77
CA GLU A 92 -6.36 -1.90 9.00
C GLU A 92 -6.75 -3.35 8.72
N VAL A 93 -6.29 -3.92 7.60
CA VAL A 93 -6.62 -5.29 7.21
C VAL A 93 -6.01 -6.29 8.18
N LEU A 94 -4.73 -6.14 8.53
CA LEU A 94 -4.04 -7.05 9.46
C LEU A 94 -4.51 -6.85 10.91
N GLY A 95 -4.88 -5.64 11.29
CA GLY A 95 -5.38 -5.30 12.63
C GLY A 95 -6.68 -5.99 13.00
N ARG A 96 -7.51 -6.34 12.01
CA ARG A 96 -8.73 -7.16 12.18
C ARG A 96 -8.42 -8.66 12.25
N ARG A 97 -7.16 -9.07 12.08
CA ARG A 97 -6.71 -10.45 11.81
C ARG A 97 -5.41 -10.79 12.56
N GLN A 98 -5.35 -10.42 13.83
CA GLN A 98 -4.10 -10.21 14.58
C GLN A 98 -3.21 -11.45 14.76
N THR A 99 -3.76 -12.65 14.68
CA THR A 99 -3.05 -13.90 15.00
C THR A 99 -1.84 -14.10 14.08
N GLY A 100 -0.63 -14.04 14.66
CA GLY A 100 0.62 -14.32 13.95
C GLY A 100 1.25 -13.14 13.20
N TYR A 101 0.71 -11.91 13.28
CA TYR A 101 1.22 -10.72 12.58
C TYR A 101 1.66 -9.57 13.50
N GLY A 102 1.84 -9.83 14.80
CA GLY A 102 2.15 -8.81 15.82
C GLY A 102 3.31 -7.89 15.43
N GLU A 103 4.44 -8.45 15.01
CA GLU A 103 5.63 -7.67 14.62
C GLU A 103 5.41 -6.83 13.36
N VAL A 104 4.72 -7.38 12.35
CA VAL A 104 4.38 -6.64 11.11
C VAL A 104 3.46 -5.46 11.45
N MET A 105 2.46 -5.66 12.31
CA MET A 105 1.57 -4.60 12.75
C MET A 105 2.29 -3.53 13.58
N ALA A 106 3.21 -3.94 14.46
CA ALA A 106 4.01 -2.99 15.25
C ALA A 106 4.86 -2.10 14.34
N TRP A 107 5.52 -2.70 13.33
CA TRP A 107 6.25 -1.96 12.31
C TRP A 107 5.34 -0.99 11.53
N LEU A 108 4.17 -1.45 11.06
CA LEU A 108 3.21 -0.59 10.34
C LEU A 108 2.73 0.59 11.20
N LYS A 109 2.43 0.38 12.48
CA LYS A 109 2.04 1.46 13.40
C LYS A 109 3.15 2.50 13.54
N GLY A 110 4.40 2.06 13.74
CA GLY A 110 5.55 2.97 13.85
C GLY A 110 5.76 3.79 12.58
N GLU A 111 5.62 3.16 11.42
CA GLU A 111 5.79 3.83 10.13
C GLU A 111 4.65 4.80 9.80
N THR A 112 3.40 4.44 10.11
CA THR A 112 2.26 5.36 9.98
C THR A 112 2.40 6.57 10.91
N ALA A 113 2.86 6.39 12.14
CA ALA A 113 3.13 7.50 13.06
C ALA A 113 4.25 8.41 12.53
N ARG A 114 5.35 7.83 12.04
CA ARG A 114 6.48 8.58 11.44
C ARG A 114 6.07 9.41 10.23
N LEU A 115 5.12 8.93 9.43
CA LEU A 115 4.60 9.65 8.27
C LEU A 115 3.60 10.75 8.67
N ALA A 116 2.86 10.57 9.77
CA ALA A 116 1.95 11.59 10.28
C ALA A 116 2.69 12.83 10.81
N THR A 117 3.89 12.67 11.38
CA THR A 117 4.73 13.77 11.89
C THR A 117 5.49 14.53 10.80
N ARG A 118 5.45 14.06 9.55
CA ARG A 118 6.14 14.68 8.39
C ARG A 118 5.19 15.51 7.50
N LYS A 119 4.00 15.83 7.99
CA LYS A 119 3.05 16.72 7.31
C LYS A 119 3.49 18.17 7.35
#